data_AF-A0A1Q6UG35-F1
#
_entry.id   AF-A0A1Q6UG35-F1
#
_cell.length_a   1.000
_cell.length_b   1.000
_cell.length_c   1.000
_cell.angle_alpha   90.00
_cell.angle_beta   90.00
_cell.angle_gamma   90.00
#
_symmetry.space_group_name_H-M   'P 1'
#
loop_
_entity.id
_entity.type
_entity.pdbx_description
1 polymer ?
#
loop_
_entity_poly.entity_id
_entity_poly.type
_entity_poly.pdbx_seq_one_letter_code
_entity_poly.pdbx_strand_id
1 'polypeptide(L)'
;MRGYTEGMLVGDKGFAVMNELQYDIKPLIKEADWLNSAKVYAFFDFGHVYAKDSNNLKNENEAFIYSTGVGARAGLFGRLDANFTVAFPLKEHKYYESDEDVEFLFFIQSRIW
;
A
#
# COMPACT_ATOMS: atom_id res chain seq x y z
N MET A 1 -2.28 5.16 -2.19
CA MET A 1 -0.97 4.46 -2.22
C MET A 1 -0.78 3.81 -0.88
N ARG A 2 -0.10 2.67 -0.78
CA ARG A 2 0.19 2.07 0.53
C ARG A 2 1.19 2.95 1.28
N GLY A 3 1.15 3.03 2.60
CA GLY A 3 2.06 3.91 3.35
C GLY A 3 1.62 5.39 3.39
N TYR A 4 0.41 5.69 2.93
CA TYR A 4 -0.18 7.03 2.98
C TYR A 4 -1.66 6.90 3.39
N THR A 5 -2.07 7.62 4.43
CA THR A 5 -3.47 7.78 4.84
C THR A 5 -4.39 8.09 3.66
N GLU A 6 -5.53 7.40 3.59
CA GLU A 6 -6.54 7.59 2.56
C GLU A 6 -6.99 9.05 2.51
N GLY A 7 -7.07 9.61 1.31
CA GLY A 7 -7.49 11.01 1.11
C GLY A 7 -6.40 12.07 1.30
N MET A 8 -5.16 11.70 1.63
CA MET A 8 -4.05 12.69 1.67
C MET A 8 -3.60 13.16 0.28
N LEU A 9 -4.09 12.53 -0.77
CA LEU A 9 -3.72 12.80 -2.15
C LEU A 9 -4.94 13.28 -2.90
N VAL A 10 -5.11 14.60 -2.90
CA VAL A 10 -6.23 15.28 -3.57
C VAL A 10 -5.67 16.18 -4.65
N GLY A 11 -6.12 15.96 -5.88
CA GLY A 11 -5.86 16.84 -7.01
C GLY A 11 -6.77 16.49 -8.19
N ASP A 12 -6.85 17.38 -9.16
CA ASP A 12 -7.79 17.24 -10.28
C ASP A 12 -7.38 16.12 -11.25
N LYS A 13 -6.08 15.84 -11.34
CA LYS A 13 -5.50 14.82 -12.21
C LYS A 13 -4.31 14.16 -11.55
N GLY A 14 -4.04 12.92 -11.94
CA GLY A 14 -2.86 12.20 -11.48
C GLY A 14 -2.73 10.85 -12.15
N PHE A 15 -1.60 10.18 -11.86
CA PHE A 15 -1.38 8.79 -12.22
C PHE A 15 -0.69 8.06 -11.06
N ALA A 16 -0.85 6.74 -11.03
CA ALA A 16 -0.23 5.86 -10.06
C ALA A 16 0.25 4.58 -10.75
N VAL A 17 1.44 4.14 -10.35
CA VAL A 17 2.06 2.89 -10.77
C VAL A 17 2.36 2.08 -9.51
N MET A 18 1.89 0.84 -9.48
CA MET A 18 2.05 -0.06 -8.33
C MET A 18 2.76 -1.32 -8.81
N ASN A 19 3.92 -1.62 -8.24
CA ASN A 19 4.67 -2.83 -8.54
C ASN A 19 4.72 -3.71 -7.30
N GLU A 20 4.51 -5.01 -7.47
CA GLU A 20 4.56 -5.97 -6.38
C GLU A 20 5.23 -7.26 -6.84
N LEU A 21 6.22 -7.70 -6.06
CA LEU A 21 6.83 -9.01 -6.21
C LEU A 21 6.30 -9.92 -5.11
N GLN A 22 5.65 -11.02 -5.50
CA GLN A 22 5.07 -11.99 -4.58
C GLN A 22 5.85 -13.32 -4.63
N TYR A 23 5.98 -13.96 -3.48
CA TYR A 23 6.53 -15.31 -3.35
C TYR A 23 5.59 -16.20 -2.54
N ASP A 24 5.26 -17.37 -3.08
CA ASP A 24 4.42 -18.36 -2.41
C ASP A 24 5.25 -19.20 -1.44
N ILE A 25 4.94 -19.08 -0.15
CA ILE A 25 5.61 -19.79 0.93
C ILE A 25 4.75 -20.95 1.47
N LYS A 26 3.54 -21.16 0.97
CA LYS A 26 2.72 -22.31 1.39
C LYS A 26 3.45 -23.65 1.18
N PRO A 27 4.23 -23.86 0.10
CA PRO A 27 5.03 -25.09 -0.05
C PRO A 27 6.09 -25.30 1.04
N LEU A 28 6.50 -24.27 1.77
CA LEU A 28 7.43 -24.37 2.89
C LEU A 28 6.71 -24.72 4.22
N ILE A 29 5.39 -24.51 4.28
CA ILE A 29 4.54 -24.73 5.48
C ILE A 29 3.49 -25.80 5.16
N LYS A 30 3.98 -27.01 4.86
CA LYS A 30 3.12 -28.10 4.35
C LYS A 30 2.19 -28.69 5.42
N GLU A 31 2.65 -28.73 6.67
CA GLU A 31 1.96 -29.44 7.77
C GLU A 31 0.76 -28.67 8.35
N ALA A 32 0.54 -27.41 7.93
CA ALA A 32 -0.57 -26.60 8.41
C ALA A 32 -1.83 -26.81 7.54
N ASP A 33 -2.69 -27.75 7.94
CA ASP A 33 -3.99 -28.01 7.27
C ASP A 33 -4.97 -26.83 7.37
N TRP A 34 -4.83 -26.01 8.41
CA TRP A 34 -5.59 -24.78 8.60
C TRP A 34 -5.16 -23.64 7.65
N LEU A 35 -4.03 -23.78 6.96
CA LEU A 35 -3.43 -22.76 6.11
C LEU A 35 -3.60 -23.15 4.64
N ASN A 36 -4.50 -22.49 3.92
CA ASN A 36 -4.82 -22.75 2.52
C ASN A 36 -3.87 -22.03 1.56
N SER A 37 -3.40 -20.84 1.94
CA SER A 37 -2.41 -20.09 1.16
C SER A 37 -1.52 -19.27 2.09
N ALA A 38 -0.28 -19.04 1.68
CA ALA A 38 0.65 -18.19 2.40
C ALA A 38 1.61 -17.55 1.41
N LYS A 39 1.60 -16.23 1.32
CA LYS A 39 2.44 -15.46 0.41
C LYS A 39 3.12 -14.35 1.17
N VAL A 40 4.38 -14.10 0.84
CA VAL A 40 5.07 -12.87 1.23
C VAL A 40 5.25 -12.01 -0.01
N TYR A 41 5.33 -10.71 0.18
CA TYR A 41 5.54 -9.78 -0.92
C TYR A 41 6.35 -8.57 -0.51
N ALA A 42 7.00 -7.98 -1.49
CA ALA A 42 7.57 -6.65 -1.43
C ALA A 42 6.93 -5.80 -2.52
N PHE A 43 6.77 -4.50 -2.26
CA PHE A 43 6.15 -3.60 -3.22
C PHE A 43 6.89 -2.28 -3.33
N PHE A 44 6.70 -1.62 -4.47
CA PHE A 44 7.13 -0.25 -4.71
C PHE A 44 6.01 0.46 -5.49
N ASP A 45 5.45 1.50 -4.88
CA ASP A 45 4.39 2.33 -5.47
C ASP A 45 4.93 3.73 -5.75
N PHE A 46 4.57 4.27 -6.92
CA PHE A 46 4.92 5.61 -7.37
C PHE A 46 3.72 6.34 -7.93
N GLY A 47 3.45 7.55 -7.43
CA GLY A 47 2.32 8.36 -7.87
C GLY A 47 2.69 9.82 -8.07
N HIS A 48 1.91 10.46 -8.93
CA HIS A 48 2.01 11.88 -9.18
C HIS A 48 0.61 12.48 -9.31
N VAL A 49 0.37 13.57 -8.58
CA VAL A 49 -0.89 14.32 -8.57
C VAL A 49 -0.58 15.77 -8.92
N TYR A 50 -1.40 16.37 -9.76
CA TYR A 50 -1.27 17.76 -10.20
C TYR A 50 -2.64 18.41 -10.37
N ALA A 51 -2.75 19.68 -9.95
CA ALA A 51 -3.96 20.48 -10.17
C ALA A 51 -3.96 21.11 -11.57
N LYS A 52 -5.14 21.34 -12.16
CA LYS A 52 -5.23 22.02 -13.45
C LYS A 52 -5.09 23.52 -13.22
N ASP A 53 -4.06 24.12 -13.81
CA ASP A 53 -3.79 25.57 -13.73
C ASP A 53 -5.06 26.39 -14.00
N SER A 54 -5.53 27.10 -12.97
CA SER A 54 -6.45 28.22 -13.11
C SER A 54 -5.76 29.45 -12.51
N ASN A 55 -5.15 30.23 -13.40
CA ASN A 55 -4.51 31.53 -13.16
C ASN A 55 -3.14 31.51 -12.43
N ASN A 56 -2.03 31.49 -13.19
CA ASN A 56 -0.73 32.18 -12.99
C ASN A 56 -0.15 32.38 -11.56
N LEU A 57 -0.64 31.66 -10.56
CA LEU A 57 -0.20 31.63 -9.18
C LEU A 57 0.46 30.28 -9.01
N LYS A 58 1.79 30.31 -9.16
CA LYS A 58 2.77 29.26 -8.86
C LYS A 58 2.18 27.90 -8.49
N ASN A 59 2.27 26.98 -9.44
CA ASN A 59 2.71 25.58 -9.38
C ASN A 59 3.04 24.96 -7.98
N GLU A 60 2.16 25.09 -6.99
CA GLU A 60 2.36 24.59 -5.61
C GLU A 60 1.58 23.30 -5.32
N ASN A 61 0.75 22.82 -6.27
CA ASN A 61 -0.09 21.63 -6.12
C ASN A 61 0.40 20.42 -6.95
N GLU A 62 1.68 20.38 -7.32
CA GLU A 62 2.32 19.20 -7.91
C GLU A 62 2.96 18.33 -6.82
N ALA A 63 2.40 17.15 -6.59
CA ALA A 63 2.87 16.21 -5.57
C ALA A 63 3.35 14.91 -6.19
N PHE A 64 4.60 14.54 -5.89
CA PHE A 64 5.11 13.18 -6.13
C PHE A 64 5.11 12.42 -4.82
N ILE A 65 4.70 11.16 -4.89
CA ILE A 65 4.65 10.23 -3.77
C ILE A 65 5.31 8.92 -4.15
N TYR A 66 6.00 8.35 -3.18
CA TYR A 66 6.71 7.10 -3.33
C TYR A 66 6.56 6.33 -2.03
N SER A 67 6.25 5.06 -2.13
CA SER A 67 6.21 4.19 -0.97
C SER A 67 6.78 2.84 -1.32
N THR A 68 7.47 2.24 -0.37
CA THR A 68 7.94 0.86 -0.47
C THR A 68 7.47 0.09 0.75
N GLY A 69 7.50 -1.23 0.68
CA GLY A 69 7.19 -2.02 1.85
C GLY A 69 7.14 -3.50 1.59
N VAL A 70 6.75 -4.21 2.64
CA VAL A 70 6.65 -5.66 2.65
C VAL A 70 5.34 -6.08 3.31
N GLY A 71 4.89 -7.29 2.99
CA GLY A 71 3.73 -7.84 3.65
C GLY A 71 3.62 -9.34 3.50
N ALA A 72 2.63 -9.89 4.21
CA ALA A 72 2.27 -11.29 4.17
C ALA A 72 0.76 -11.43 4.04
N ARG A 73 0.33 -12.40 3.22
CA ARG A 73 -1.08 -12.77 3.03
C ARG A 73 -1.25 -14.24 3.34
N ALA A 74 -2.29 -14.57 4.11
CA ALA A 74 -2.60 -15.94 4.48
C ALA A 74 -4.10 -16.21 4.30
N GLY A 75 -4.41 -17.30 3.62
CA GLY A 75 -5.76 -17.88 3.59
C GLY A 75 -5.87 -18.94 4.68
N LEU A 76 -6.84 -18.78 5.58
CA LEU A 76 -7.04 -19.63 6.76
C LEU A 76 -8.41 -20.30 6.72
N PHE A 77 -8.45 -21.58 7.07
CA PHE A 77 -9.67 -22.40 7.19
C PHE A 77 -10.62 -22.34 5.98
N GLY A 78 -10.08 -22.03 4.79
CA GLY A 78 -10.81 -21.86 3.54
C GLY A 78 -11.84 -20.73 3.52
N ARG A 79 -11.87 -19.86 4.54
CA ARG A 79 -12.92 -18.84 4.73
C ARG A 79 -12.43 -17.49 5.21
N LEU A 80 -11.20 -17.42 5.71
CA LEU A 80 -10.60 -16.20 6.22
C LEU A 80 -9.39 -15.84 5.36
N ASP A 81 -9.32 -14.59 4.94
CA ASP A 81 -8.14 -14.02 4.30
C ASP A 81 -7.57 -12.95 5.23
N ALA A 82 -6.35 -13.15 5.68
CA ALA A 82 -5.62 -12.21 6.51
C ALA A 82 -4.49 -11.57 5.70
N ASN A 83 -4.30 -10.27 5.86
CA ASN A 83 -3.18 -9.53 5.28
C ASN A 83 -2.57 -8.62 6.34
N PHE A 84 -1.25 -8.63 6.39
CA PHE A 84 -0.45 -7.69 7.15
C PHE A 84 0.59 -7.04 6.24
N THR A 85 0.67 -5.71 6.27
CA THR A 85 1.59 -4.91 5.47
C THR A 85 2.32 -3.92 6.37
N VAL A 86 3.62 -3.77 6.14
CA VAL A 86 4.44 -2.68 6.68
C VAL A 86 4.87 -1.82 5.51
N ALA A 87 4.49 -0.56 5.53
CA ALA A 87 4.73 0.39 4.45
C ALA A 87 5.57 1.57 4.94
N PHE A 88 6.49 2.02 4.10
CA PHE A 88 7.41 3.11 4.35
C PHE A 88 7.18 4.18 3.28
N PRO A 89 6.61 5.35 3.63
CA PRO A 89 6.60 6.50 2.74
C PRO A 89 8.04 6.99 2.54
N LEU A 90 8.47 7.16 1.28
CA LEU A 90 9.84 7.55 0.93
C LEU A 90 10.01 9.05 0.68
N LYS A 91 8.91 9.82 0.73
CA LYS A 91 8.95 11.27 0.53
C LYS A 91 7.93 11.96 1.42
N GLU A 92 8.44 12.81 2.31
CA GLU A 92 7.66 13.76 3.10
C GLU A 92 7.12 14.89 2.21
N HIS A 93 5.88 15.30 2.48
CA HIS A 93 5.27 16.45 1.86
C HIS A 93 5.42 17.65 2.78
N LYS A 94 5.93 18.79 2.31
CA LYS A 94 6.11 20.01 3.12
C LYS A 94 4.84 20.57 3.76
N TYR A 95 3.66 20.15 3.28
CA TYR A 95 2.36 20.55 3.82
C TYR A 95 1.87 19.67 4.98
N TYR A 96 2.50 18.52 5.22
CA TYR A 96 2.14 17.59 6.27
C TYR A 96 3.40 17.26 7.07
N GLU A 97 3.57 17.92 8.22
CA GLU A 97 4.49 17.53 9.30
C GLU A 97 4.02 16.21 9.93
N SER A 98 3.96 15.15 9.14
CA SER A 98 3.89 13.80 9.68
C SER A 98 5.27 13.22 9.42
N ASP A 99 6.04 13.10 10.48
CA ASP A 99 7.28 12.35 10.53
C ASP A 99 7.10 11.04 9.75
N GLU A 100 8.18 10.56 9.11
CA GLU A 100 8.33 9.28 8.41
C GLU A 100 7.87 8.07 9.25
N ASP A 101 6.56 7.97 9.50
CA ASP A 101 5.97 6.98 10.37
C ASP A 101 5.64 5.76 9.52
N VAL A 102 6.36 4.68 9.81
CA VAL A 102 6.09 3.36 9.28
C VAL A 102 4.61 3.04 9.46
N GLU A 103 3.90 2.79 8.37
CA GLU A 103 2.48 2.48 8.41
C GLU A 103 2.28 0.95 8.49
N PHE A 104 1.52 0.52 9.49
CA PHE A 104 1.13 -0.87 9.67
C PHE A 104 -0.32 -1.04 9.25
N LEU A 105 -0.55 -1.78 8.16
CA LEU A 105 -1.89 -2.08 7.68
C LEU A 105 -2.21 -3.55 7.95
N PHE A 106 -3.35 -3.78 8.58
CA PHE A 106 -3.86 -5.11 8.85
C PHE A 106 -5.33 -5.20 8.48
N PHE A 107 -5.69 -6.26 7.78
CA PHE A 107 -7.09 -6.60 7.58
C PHE A 107 -7.33 -8.11 7.64
N ILE A 108 -8.52 -8.46 8.11
CA ILE A 108 -9.07 -9.81 8.01
C ILE A 108 -10.39 -9.69 7.28
N GLN A 109 -10.57 -10.52 6.26
CA GLN A 109 -11.84 -10.67 5.55
C GLN A 109 -12.36 -12.09 5.74
N SER A 110 -13.65 -12.23 5.97
CA SER A 110 -14.33 -13.53 5.99
C SER A 110 -15.29 -13.63 4.80
N ARG A 111 -15.26 -14.77 4.10
CA ARG A 111 -16.27 -15.11 3.12
C ARG A 111 -17.38 -15.92 3.79
N ILE A 112 -18.61 -15.41 3.74
CA ILE A 112 -19.74 -15.99 4.47
C ILE A 112 -20.52 -17.00 3.61
N TRP A 113 -20.44 -16.95 2.27
CA TRP A 113 -21.14 -17.86 1.35
C TRP A 113 -20.36 -17.99 0.04
#